data_AF-A0A1G0CR54-F1
#
_entry.id   AF-A0A1G0CR54-F1
#
_cell.length_a   1.000
_cell.length_b   1.000
_cell.length_c   1.000
_cell.angle_alpha   90.00
_cell.angle_beta   90.00
_cell.angle_gamma   90.00
#
_symmetry.space_group_name_H-M   'P 1'
#
loop_
_entity.id
_entity.type
_entity.pdbx_description
1 polymer ?
#
loop_
_entity_poly.entity_id
_entity_poly.type
_entity_poly.pdbx_seq_one_letter_code
_entity_poly.pdbx_strand_id
1 'polypeptide(L)'
;MEPKVIKNEQSYHSILQEAERLVALDPATSSKEAERLELLTVLLEDYERREFLFETPDPIEAIEFRMNEQGLRQIDLVPLIGSRSRVSEVLARKRPLTVQMIRALSTGLGIPLDALVMETKPNIVGTPADSSFDWKKFPVKEMEQRGWLAALKTKTDASIEEVVQAFLSQVASGARRAVMYRRNFRGEEVDQKTYYSTLAWTARVLIRAKESAINQPVKFDPSKITPELLRDLARLSWLSDGPRLAIEFLAKYGIVVIVEPRLPNTLLDGAAMLTENGVPVVGLTLRYDRIDYFWFTLLHEVAHIWRHLNSSDDIFIDRIENIDSKVMAEKEANRISRDSFIPRGIWKRSSAFLSPTKENIQQLADELHIHPAIVVGRLQYETGSFERFREFLGQGSVRKCFSNVSFK
;
A
#
# COMPACT_ATOMS: atom_id res chain seq x y z
N MET A 1 -31.14 -1.82 -11.70
CA MET A 1 -31.08 -0.56 -10.92
C MET A 1 -30.51 0.53 -11.82
N GLU A 2 -31.15 1.69 -11.97
CA GLU A 2 -30.55 2.77 -12.76
C GLU A 2 -29.33 3.37 -12.02
N PRO A 3 -28.16 3.50 -12.67
CA PRO A 3 -26.96 4.02 -12.05
C PRO A 3 -27.14 5.51 -11.70
N LYS A 4 -26.87 5.86 -10.44
CA LYS A 4 -26.93 7.23 -9.92
C LYS A 4 -25.60 7.59 -9.27
N VAL A 5 -25.29 8.88 -9.28
CA VAL A 5 -24.09 9.42 -8.61
C VAL A 5 -24.06 9.00 -7.15
N ILE A 6 -22.92 8.45 -6.71
CA ILE A 6 -22.71 8.01 -5.34
C ILE A 6 -22.57 9.24 -4.44
N LYS A 7 -23.35 9.27 -3.35
CA LYS A 7 -23.40 10.38 -2.38
C LYS A 7 -23.24 9.94 -0.92
N ASN A 8 -23.19 8.64 -0.66
CA ASN A 8 -23.07 8.06 0.67
C ASN A 8 -22.53 6.62 0.61
N GLU A 9 -21.98 6.14 1.72
CA GLU A 9 -21.34 4.81 1.84
C GLU A 9 -22.28 3.65 1.51
N GLN A 10 -23.57 3.76 1.83
CA GLN A 10 -24.53 2.69 1.56
C GLN A 10 -24.76 2.49 0.05
N SER A 11 -24.82 3.60 -0.71
CA SER A 11 -24.89 3.57 -2.17
C SER A 11 -23.58 3.08 -2.78
N TYR A 12 -22.44 3.45 -2.19
CA TYR A 12 -21.13 2.95 -2.58
C TYR A 12 -21.05 1.43 -2.48
N HIS A 13 -21.38 0.85 -1.33
CA HIS A 13 -21.35 -0.60 -1.13
C HIS A 13 -22.33 -1.35 -2.04
N SER A 14 -23.52 -0.82 -2.27
CA SER A 14 -24.49 -1.43 -3.18
C SER A 14 -24.02 -1.44 -4.64
N ILE A 15 -23.36 -0.37 -5.07
CA ILE A 15 -22.81 -0.23 -6.43
C ILE A 15 -21.56 -1.10 -6.59
N LEU A 16 -20.71 -1.16 -5.56
CA LEU A 16 -19.54 -2.03 -5.51
C LEU A 16 -19.94 -3.50 -5.62
N GLN A 17 -20.95 -3.94 -4.85
CA GLN A 17 -21.42 -5.33 -4.87
C GLN A 17 -22.03 -5.73 -6.23
N GLU A 18 -22.74 -4.81 -6.88
CA GLU A 18 -23.26 -5.04 -8.24
C GLU A 18 -22.14 -5.06 -9.28
N ALA A 19 -21.13 -4.19 -9.16
CA ALA A 19 -19.95 -4.21 -10.00
C ALA A 19 -19.18 -5.53 -9.84
N GLU A 20 -18.96 -5.99 -8.61
CA GLU A 20 -18.34 -7.29 -8.30
C GLU A 20 -19.10 -8.46 -8.93
N ARG A 21 -20.44 -8.43 -8.85
CA ARG A 21 -21.29 -9.43 -9.50
C ARG A 21 -21.13 -9.41 -11.02
N LEU A 22 -21.12 -8.24 -11.65
CA LEU A 22 -20.96 -8.10 -13.10
C LEU A 22 -19.56 -8.52 -13.55
N VAL A 23 -18.52 -8.21 -12.78
CA VAL A 23 -17.15 -8.70 -13.01
C VAL A 23 -17.11 -10.23 -12.97
N ALA A 24 -17.78 -10.85 -12.00
CA ALA A 24 -17.82 -12.31 -11.86
C ALA A 24 -18.54 -13.03 -13.01
N LEU A 25 -19.42 -12.33 -13.75
CA LEU A 25 -20.15 -12.85 -14.89
C LEU A 25 -19.37 -12.77 -16.21
N ASP A 26 -18.22 -12.08 -16.24
CA ASP A 26 -17.36 -11.89 -17.42
C ASP A 26 -18.13 -11.53 -18.71
N PRO A 27 -18.90 -10.41 -18.71
CA PRO A 27 -19.76 -10.05 -19.82
C PRO A 27 -18.96 -9.72 -21.08
N ALA A 28 -19.47 -10.16 -22.23
CA ALA A 28 -18.90 -9.84 -23.53
C ALA A 28 -18.83 -8.32 -23.74
N THR A 29 -17.75 -7.84 -24.36
CA THR A 29 -17.36 -6.42 -24.42
C THR A 29 -18.41 -5.47 -25.01
N SER A 30 -19.35 -5.99 -25.80
CA SER A 30 -20.45 -5.22 -26.43
C SER A 30 -21.82 -5.50 -25.82
N SER A 31 -21.87 -6.11 -24.62
CA SER A 31 -23.13 -6.41 -23.94
C SER A 31 -23.55 -5.24 -23.04
N LYS A 32 -24.86 -5.16 -22.75
CA LYS A 32 -25.41 -4.15 -21.85
C LYS A 32 -24.84 -4.26 -20.43
N GLU A 33 -24.44 -5.46 -20.04
CA GLU A 33 -23.80 -5.77 -18.76
C GLU A 33 -22.36 -5.23 -18.69
N ALA A 34 -21.62 -5.27 -19.81
CA ALA A 34 -20.28 -4.68 -19.89
C ALA A 34 -20.33 -3.14 -19.84
N GLU A 35 -21.23 -2.51 -20.60
CA GLU A 35 -21.47 -1.05 -20.54
C GLU A 35 -21.89 -0.61 -19.13
N ARG A 36 -22.71 -1.43 -18.47
CA ARG A 36 -23.14 -1.19 -17.09
C ARG A 36 -21.98 -1.30 -16.11
N LEU A 37 -21.12 -2.29 -16.26
CA LEU A 37 -19.94 -2.45 -15.40
C LEU A 37 -18.97 -1.28 -15.55
N GLU A 38 -18.74 -0.81 -16.78
CA GLU A 38 -17.92 0.36 -17.06
C GLU A 38 -18.48 1.61 -16.36
N LEU A 39 -19.78 1.86 -16.49
CA LEU A 39 -20.43 2.99 -15.84
C LEU A 39 -20.36 2.90 -14.30
N LEU A 40 -20.56 1.72 -13.71
CA LEU A 40 -20.43 1.56 -12.25
C LEU A 40 -18.99 1.77 -11.78
N THR A 41 -17.99 1.36 -12.57
CA THR A 41 -16.57 1.57 -12.27
C THR A 41 -16.23 3.05 -12.24
N VAL A 42 -16.65 3.82 -13.24
CA VAL A 42 -16.44 5.29 -13.28
C VAL A 42 -17.10 5.98 -12.07
N LEU A 43 -18.29 5.54 -11.67
CA LEU A 43 -18.99 6.09 -10.50
C LEU A 43 -18.27 5.77 -9.19
N LEU A 44 -17.71 4.56 -9.07
CA LEU A 44 -16.88 4.16 -7.92
C LEU A 44 -15.61 5.00 -7.87
N GLU A 45 -14.88 5.11 -8.99
CA GLU A 45 -13.65 5.91 -9.08
C GLU A 45 -13.89 7.40 -8.78
N ASP A 46 -14.98 7.99 -9.29
CA ASP A 46 -15.33 9.39 -9.03
C ASP A 46 -15.70 9.62 -7.55
N TYR A 47 -16.45 8.70 -6.94
CA TYR A 47 -16.75 8.76 -5.51
C TYR A 47 -15.51 8.56 -4.66
N GLU A 48 -14.70 7.56 -5.01
CA GLU A 48 -13.46 7.27 -4.30
C GLU A 48 -12.49 8.44 -4.42
N ARG A 49 -12.36 9.08 -5.58
CA ARG A 49 -11.54 10.29 -5.75
C ARG A 49 -12.06 11.48 -4.93
N ARG A 50 -13.37 11.62 -4.74
CA ARG A 50 -14.00 12.73 -3.99
C ARG A 50 -13.92 12.54 -2.48
N GLU A 51 -14.12 11.32 -1.99
CA GLU A 51 -14.16 10.99 -0.57
C GLU A 51 -12.83 10.45 -0.04
N PHE A 52 -12.07 9.75 -0.88
CA PHE A 52 -10.71 9.27 -0.61
C PHE A 52 -9.72 10.06 -1.47
N LEU A 53 -9.35 11.24 -0.96
CA LEU A 53 -8.37 12.11 -1.60
C LEU A 53 -7.03 11.36 -1.76
N PHE A 54 -6.55 11.22 -3.00
CA PHE A 54 -5.12 11.09 -3.25
C PHE A 54 -4.49 12.43 -2.84
N GLU A 55 -3.66 12.41 -1.80
CA GLU A 55 -3.17 13.60 -1.12
C GLU A 55 -2.59 14.65 -2.08
N THR A 56 -3.14 15.87 -2.05
CA THR A 56 -2.50 17.06 -2.60
C THR A 56 -1.37 17.49 -1.66
N PRO A 57 -0.18 17.86 -2.17
CA PRO A 57 0.97 18.20 -1.34
C PRO A 57 0.64 19.39 -0.43
N ASP A 58 1.08 19.32 0.83
CA ASP A 58 0.93 20.43 1.79
C ASP A 58 1.61 21.70 1.21
N PRO A 59 0.95 22.88 1.27
CA PRO A 59 1.54 24.15 0.85
C PRO A 59 2.94 24.41 1.42
N ILE A 60 3.19 24.00 2.66
CA ILE A 60 4.50 24.15 3.29
C ILE A 60 5.52 23.17 2.69
N GLU A 61 5.11 21.95 2.38
CA GLU A 61 5.96 20.97 1.69
C GLU A 61 6.31 21.44 0.27
N ALA A 62 5.38 22.06 -0.45
CA ALA A 62 5.64 22.64 -1.77
C ALA A 62 6.67 23.78 -1.71
N ILE A 63 6.65 24.59 -0.64
CA ILE A 63 7.62 25.66 -0.39
C ILE A 63 9.00 25.07 -0.05
N GLU A 64 9.06 24.11 0.87
CA GLU A 64 10.31 23.46 1.29
C GLU A 64 10.97 22.68 0.15
N PHE A 65 10.17 22.02 -0.69
CA PHE A 65 10.65 21.36 -1.91
C PHE A 65 11.33 22.34 -2.86
N ARG A 66 10.69 23.49 -3.15
CA ARG A 66 11.27 24.52 -4.03
C ARG A 66 12.50 25.18 -3.43
N MET A 67 12.52 25.38 -2.12
CA MET A 67 13.71 25.88 -1.43
C MET A 67 14.89 24.92 -1.64
N ASN A 68 14.67 23.62 -1.49
CA ASN A 68 15.73 22.63 -1.66
C ASN A 68 16.21 22.53 -3.13
N GLU A 69 15.28 22.50 -4.09
CA GLU A 69 15.64 22.51 -5.52
C GLU A 69 16.48 23.74 -5.91
N GLN A 70 16.19 24.90 -5.31
CA GLN A 70 16.86 26.16 -5.62
C GLN A 70 18.02 26.48 -4.67
N GLY A 71 18.34 25.60 -3.71
CA GLY A 71 19.40 25.80 -2.72
C GLY A 71 19.16 26.98 -1.75
N LEU A 72 17.90 27.35 -1.52
CA LEU A 72 17.49 28.47 -0.67
C LEU A 72 17.41 28.05 0.80
N ARG A 73 17.82 28.95 1.69
CA ARG A 73 17.68 28.81 3.15
C ARG A 73 16.46 29.60 3.62
N GLN A 74 15.99 29.33 4.85
CA GLN A 74 14.82 30.04 5.40
C GLN A 74 14.98 31.57 5.40
N ILE A 75 16.20 32.07 5.60
CA ILE A 75 16.49 33.51 5.51
C ILE A 75 16.17 34.10 4.13
N ASP A 76 16.25 33.29 3.07
CA ASP A 76 16.03 33.72 1.69
C ASP A 76 14.54 33.82 1.35
N LEU A 77 13.64 33.31 2.21
CA LEU A 77 12.19 33.54 2.11
C LEU A 77 11.72 34.84 2.79
N VAL A 78 12.61 35.56 3.47
CA VAL A 78 12.26 36.84 4.13
C VAL A 78 11.63 37.86 3.17
N PRO A 79 12.10 38.03 1.92
CA PRO A 79 11.47 38.93 0.96
C PRO A 79 10.06 38.49 0.53
N LEU A 80 9.73 37.20 0.64
CA LEU A 80 8.46 36.63 0.16
C LEU A 80 7.40 36.51 1.27
N ILE A 81 7.83 36.19 2.49
CA ILE A 81 6.95 35.90 3.64
C ILE A 81 7.01 37.01 4.72
N GLY A 82 8.09 37.78 4.79
CA GLY A 82 8.31 38.85 5.77
C GLY A 82 9.43 38.51 6.77
N SER A 83 9.30 38.90 8.04
CA SER A 83 10.39 38.75 9.02
C SER A 83 10.85 37.29 9.20
N ARG A 84 12.10 37.07 9.65
CA ARG A 84 12.64 35.73 9.94
C ARG A 84 11.76 34.93 10.91
N SER A 85 11.16 35.61 11.91
CA SER A 85 10.18 34.99 12.82
C SER A 85 8.97 34.48 12.06
N ARG A 86 8.42 35.29 11.15
CA ARG A 86 7.24 34.91 10.34
C ARG A 86 7.56 33.78 9.38
N VAL A 87 8.73 33.78 8.73
CA VAL A 87 9.16 32.65 7.90
C VAL A 87 9.20 31.37 8.73
N SER A 88 9.85 31.40 9.90
CA SER A 88 9.94 30.23 10.78
C SER A 88 8.58 29.78 11.28
N GLU A 89 7.69 30.69 11.66
CA GLU A 89 6.32 30.40 12.09
C GLU A 89 5.49 29.76 10.96
N VAL A 90 5.62 30.25 9.72
CA VAL A 90 4.92 29.72 8.55
C VAL A 90 5.43 28.32 8.19
N LEU A 91 6.74 28.13 8.09
CA LEU A 91 7.34 26.81 7.81
C LEU A 91 7.06 25.80 8.94
N ALA A 92 6.99 26.26 10.19
CA ALA A 92 6.58 25.42 11.32
C ALA A 92 5.06 25.20 11.41
N ARG A 93 4.27 25.66 10.42
CA ARG A 93 2.79 25.58 10.38
C ARG A 93 2.09 26.23 11.58
N LYS A 94 2.80 27.09 12.31
CA LYS A 94 2.27 27.88 13.44
C LYS A 94 1.45 29.07 12.94
N ARG A 95 1.63 29.47 11.68
CA ARG A 95 0.93 30.58 11.05
C ARG A 95 0.48 30.23 9.63
N PRO A 96 -0.79 30.45 9.27
CA PRO A 96 -1.25 30.29 7.89
C PRO A 96 -0.52 31.22 6.93
N LEU A 97 -0.36 30.75 5.69
CA LEU A 97 0.00 31.60 4.56
C LEU A 97 -1.12 32.61 4.32
N THR A 98 -0.77 33.90 4.18
CA THR A 98 -1.74 34.90 3.73
C THR A 98 -1.83 34.88 2.20
N VAL A 99 -2.94 35.36 1.63
CA VAL A 99 -3.11 35.48 0.17
C VAL A 99 -1.97 36.27 -0.50
N GLN A 100 -1.41 37.26 0.21
CA GLN A 100 -0.24 38.01 -0.26
C GLN A 100 1.03 37.15 -0.30
N MET A 101 1.27 36.32 0.74
CA MET A 101 2.40 35.37 0.76
C MET A 101 2.24 34.31 -0.32
N ILE A 102 1.04 33.78 -0.53
CA ILE A 102 0.75 32.78 -1.57
C ILE A 102 1.12 33.32 -2.96
N ARG A 103 0.72 34.56 -3.26
CA ARG A 103 1.08 35.22 -4.53
C ARG A 103 2.59 35.48 -4.63
N ALA A 104 3.23 35.91 -3.55
CA ALA A 104 4.67 36.16 -3.52
C ALA A 104 5.48 34.87 -3.69
N LEU A 105 5.06 33.76 -3.07
CA LEU A 105 5.70 32.44 -3.18
C LEU A 105 5.45 31.81 -4.55
N SER A 106 4.26 31.97 -5.12
CA SER A 106 3.96 31.48 -6.47
C SER A 106 4.85 32.16 -7.51
N THR A 107 4.94 33.50 -7.47
CA THR A 107 5.80 34.26 -8.38
C THR A 107 7.28 34.09 -8.08
N GLY A 108 7.66 34.03 -6.80
CA GLY A 108 9.06 34.00 -6.36
C GLY A 108 9.73 32.63 -6.42
N LEU A 109 8.97 31.55 -6.19
CA LEU A 109 9.49 30.17 -6.19
C LEU A 109 8.91 29.31 -7.32
N GLY A 110 8.01 29.85 -8.15
CA GLY A 110 7.39 29.12 -9.27
C GLY A 110 6.48 27.98 -8.81
N ILE A 111 5.81 28.15 -7.66
CA ILE A 111 4.86 27.16 -7.12
C ILE A 111 3.47 27.44 -7.70
N PRO A 112 2.78 26.46 -8.30
CA PRO A 112 1.39 26.64 -8.74
C PRO A 112 0.50 27.10 -7.58
N LEU A 113 -0.39 28.07 -7.84
CA LEU A 113 -1.27 28.64 -6.79
C LEU A 113 -2.11 27.56 -6.10
N ASP A 114 -2.59 26.59 -6.86
CA ASP A 114 -3.43 25.49 -6.34
C ASP A 114 -2.69 24.62 -5.31
N ALA A 115 -1.36 24.55 -5.39
CA ALA A 115 -0.52 23.86 -4.40
C ALA A 115 -0.27 24.68 -3.13
N LEU A 116 -0.62 25.97 -3.11
CA LEU A 116 -0.40 26.88 -1.97
C LEU A 116 -1.69 27.28 -1.24
N VAL A 117 -2.86 26.90 -1.77
CA VAL A 117 -4.18 27.25 -1.23
C VAL A 117 -4.75 26.02 -0.50
N MET A 118 -4.36 25.83 0.76
CA MET A 118 -5.08 24.98 1.72
C MET A 118 -5.15 25.68 3.08
N GLU A 119 -6.27 25.49 3.79
CA GLU A 119 -6.42 25.96 5.17
C GLU A 119 -5.44 25.21 6.08
N THR A 120 -4.50 25.93 6.69
CA THR A 120 -3.57 25.33 7.65
C THR A 120 -4.34 24.82 8.87
N LYS A 121 -4.43 23.49 9.02
CA LYS A 121 -4.93 22.90 10.26
C LYS A 121 -3.92 23.21 11.38
N PRO A 122 -4.35 23.76 12.52
CA PRO A 122 -3.44 24.07 13.62
C PRO A 122 -2.86 22.79 14.23
N ASN A 123 -1.54 22.81 14.41
CA ASN A 123 -0.79 21.79 15.13
C ASN A 123 -1.24 21.77 16.60
N ILE A 124 -2.06 20.78 17.00
CA ILE A 124 -2.29 20.51 18.42
C ILE A 124 -1.05 19.80 18.95
N VAL A 125 -0.17 20.57 19.60
CA VAL A 125 0.84 20.02 20.50
C VAL A 125 0.10 19.39 21.68
N GLY A 126 -0.23 18.12 21.55
CA GLY A 126 -0.78 17.30 22.63
C GLY A 126 0.32 16.43 23.23
N THR A 127 0.62 16.65 24.50
CA THR A 127 1.13 15.61 25.41
C THR A 127 0.41 14.27 25.19
N PRO A 128 1.08 13.11 25.37
CA PRO A 128 0.48 11.80 25.11
C PRO A 128 -0.70 11.57 26.06
N ALA A 129 -1.91 11.92 25.61
CA ALA A 129 -3.13 11.55 26.27
C ALA A 129 -3.37 10.06 25.99
N ASP A 130 -3.58 9.30 27.07
CA ASP A 130 -4.18 7.98 27.06
C ASP A 130 -5.39 7.93 26.13
N SER A 131 -5.21 7.48 24.88
CA SER A 131 -6.29 6.92 24.10
C SER A 131 -6.40 5.46 24.53
N SER A 132 -7.41 5.13 25.34
CA SER A 132 -7.66 3.76 25.76
C SER A 132 -7.82 2.85 24.54
N PHE A 133 -7.07 1.75 24.52
CA PHE A 133 -7.14 0.76 23.47
C PHE A 133 -8.51 0.06 23.51
N ASP A 134 -9.28 0.12 22.43
CA ASP A 134 -10.66 -0.40 22.39
C ASP A 134 -10.69 -1.80 21.76
N TRP A 135 -10.56 -2.81 22.62
CA TRP A 135 -10.61 -4.23 22.24
C TRP A 135 -11.88 -4.61 21.49
N LYS A 136 -13.01 -3.89 21.70
CA LYS A 136 -14.29 -4.23 21.07
C LYS A 136 -14.34 -3.91 19.58
N LYS A 137 -13.40 -3.11 19.07
CA LYS A 137 -13.33 -2.74 17.65
C LYS A 137 -12.56 -3.74 16.79
N PHE A 138 -11.95 -4.77 17.40
CA PHE A 138 -11.39 -5.88 16.66
C PHE A 138 -12.49 -6.66 15.91
N PRO A 139 -12.22 -7.16 14.70
CA PRO A 139 -13.16 -7.97 13.94
C PRO A 139 -13.23 -9.42 14.45
N VAL A 140 -13.46 -9.61 15.75
CA VAL A 140 -13.39 -10.93 16.43
C VAL A 140 -14.31 -11.95 15.78
N LYS A 141 -15.54 -11.57 15.41
CA LYS A 141 -16.49 -12.47 14.72
C LYS A 141 -15.93 -13.04 13.42
N GLU A 142 -15.27 -12.21 12.63
CA GLU A 142 -14.62 -12.64 11.37
C GLU A 142 -13.41 -13.54 11.67
N MET A 143 -12.62 -13.18 12.69
CA MET A 143 -11.48 -14.00 13.13
C MET A 143 -11.91 -15.39 13.61
N GLU A 144 -13.04 -15.49 14.33
CA GLU A 144 -13.65 -16.76 14.75
C GLU A 144 -14.14 -17.56 13.55
N GLN A 145 -14.89 -16.93 12.65
CA GLN A 145 -15.40 -17.58 11.43
C GLN A 145 -14.27 -18.14 10.56
N ARG A 146 -13.14 -17.45 10.49
CA ARG A 146 -11.93 -17.90 9.78
C ARG A 146 -11.07 -18.88 10.59
N GLY A 147 -11.48 -19.22 11.81
CA GLY A 147 -10.78 -20.16 12.69
C GLY A 147 -9.45 -19.65 13.26
N TRP A 148 -9.17 -18.35 13.22
CA TRP A 148 -7.91 -17.76 13.72
C TRP A 148 -7.74 -17.92 15.23
N LEU A 149 -8.83 -18.10 15.95
CA LEU A 149 -8.88 -18.20 17.41
C LEU A 149 -8.98 -19.66 17.90
N ALA A 150 -9.11 -20.64 17.00
CA ALA A 150 -9.41 -22.03 17.35
C ALA A 150 -8.31 -22.71 18.20
N ALA A 151 -7.06 -22.30 18.04
CA ALA A 151 -5.92 -22.84 18.79
C ALA A 151 -5.73 -22.16 20.17
N LEU A 152 -6.49 -21.11 20.49
CA LEU A 152 -6.36 -20.39 21.74
C LEU A 152 -7.04 -21.17 22.87
N LYS A 153 -6.29 -21.43 23.95
CA LYS A 153 -6.84 -21.98 25.19
C LYS A 153 -7.44 -20.85 26.03
N THR A 154 -8.60 -20.35 25.63
CA THR A 154 -9.38 -19.38 26.41
C THR A 154 -10.46 -20.11 27.23
N LYS A 155 -10.88 -19.50 28.35
CA LYS A 155 -12.04 -19.98 29.11
C LYS A 155 -13.30 -19.83 28.26
N THR A 156 -14.31 -20.67 28.50
CA THR A 156 -15.60 -20.65 27.78
C THR A 156 -16.30 -19.28 27.82
N ASP A 157 -16.06 -18.50 28.89
CA ASP A 157 -16.65 -17.16 29.10
C ASP A 157 -15.60 -16.03 28.97
N ALA A 158 -14.52 -16.24 28.21
CA ALA A 158 -13.49 -15.21 28.04
C ALA A 158 -14.05 -13.94 27.38
N SER A 159 -13.67 -12.79 27.91
CA SER A 159 -14.00 -11.49 27.33
C SER A 159 -13.29 -11.27 25.99
N ILE A 160 -13.84 -10.38 25.15
CA ILE A 160 -13.21 -9.97 23.89
C ILE A 160 -11.75 -9.52 24.10
N GLU A 161 -11.51 -8.78 25.18
CA GLU A 161 -10.16 -8.33 25.55
C GLU A 161 -9.22 -9.51 25.81
N GLU A 162 -9.62 -10.48 26.63
CA GLU A 162 -8.80 -11.67 26.92
C GLU A 162 -8.49 -12.47 25.66
N VAL A 163 -9.48 -12.65 24.78
CA VAL A 163 -9.32 -13.38 23.52
C VAL A 163 -8.35 -12.66 22.58
N VAL A 164 -8.53 -11.35 22.38
CA VAL A 164 -7.66 -10.56 21.50
C VAL A 164 -6.24 -10.45 22.08
N GLN A 165 -6.09 -10.28 23.38
CA GLN A 165 -4.78 -10.29 24.04
C GLN A 165 -4.09 -11.65 23.87
N ALA A 166 -4.82 -12.75 24.05
CA ALA A 166 -4.28 -14.10 23.82
C ALA A 166 -3.83 -14.27 22.36
N PHE A 167 -4.64 -13.80 21.40
CA PHE A 167 -4.28 -13.81 19.99
C PHE A 167 -2.98 -13.05 19.69
N LEU A 168 -2.91 -11.78 20.10
CA LEU A 168 -1.77 -10.89 19.85
C LEU A 168 -0.50 -11.34 20.61
N SER A 169 -0.67 -12.05 21.73
CA SER A 169 0.45 -12.58 22.52
C SER A 169 1.33 -13.59 21.77
N GLN A 170 0.81 -14.21 20.71
CA GLN A 170 1.53 -15.19 19.90
C GLN A 170 2.64 -14.55 19.04
N VAL A 171 2.52 -13.26 18.74
CA VAL A 171 3.43 -12.50 17.86
C VAL A 171 4.59 -11.88 18.61
N ALA A 172 4.34 -11.33 19.80
CA ALA A 172 5.34 -10.58 20.55
C ALA A 172 5.19 -10.71 22.08
N SER A 173 6.31 -10.73 22.77
CA SER A 173 6.39 -10.74 24.23
C SER A 173 6.50 -9.32 24.83
N GLY A 174 6.00 -9.15 26.07
CA GLY A 174 6.25 -7.99 26.94
C GLY A 174 6.20 -6.61 26.27
N ALA A 175 7.33 -5.91 26.27
CA ALA A 175 7.45 -4.52 25.82
C ALA A 175 7.15 -4.32 24.32
N ARG A 176 7.48 -5.31 23.46
CA ARG A 176 7.22 -5.25 22.00
C ARG A 176 5.72 -5.30 21.69
N ARG A 177 4.95 -6.01 22.52
CA ARG A 177 3.49 -6.03 22.46
C ARG A 177 2.88 -4.66 22.77
N ALA A 178 3.41 -3.98 23.79
CA ALA A 178 2.97 -2.63 24.13
C ALA A 178 3.33 -1.59 23.06
N VAL A 179 4.40 -1.81 22.28
CA VAL A 179 4.72 -0.96 21.11
C VAL A 179 3.70 -1.16 19.99
N MET A 180 3.32 -2.41 19.66
CA MET A 180 2.26 -2.68 18.68
C MET A 180 0.93 -2.03 19.04
N TYR A 181 0.55 -1.99 20.32
CA TYR A 181 -0.72 -1.40 20.76
C TYR A 181 -0.73 0.13 20.76
N ARG A 182 0.45 0.76 20.87
CA ARG A 182 0.61 2.23 20.94
C ARG A 182 0.63 2.92 19.58
N ARG A 183 0.46 2.17 18.47
CA ARG A 183 0.46 2.69 17.10
C ARG A 183 -0.82 3.48 16.82
N ASN A 184 -1.02 4.62 17.48
CA ASN A 184 -1.89 5.64 16.91
C ASN A 184 -1.24 6.06 15.60
N PHE A 185 -1.94 5.85 14.47
CA PHE A 185 -1.59 6.45 13.19
C PHE A 185 -1.65 7.98 13.38
N ARG A 186 -0.57 8.57 13.90
CA ARG A 186 -0.47 10.01 14.13
C ARG A 186 -0.21 10.65 12.77
N GLY A 187 -1.27 11.12 12.13
CA GLY A 187 -1.20 11.89 10.89
C GLY A 187 -2.47 11.85 10.05
N GLU A 188 -3.24 10.76 10.13
CA GLU A 188 -4.49 10.57 9.41
C GLU A 188 -5.59 10.21 10.43
N GLU A 189 -6.80 10.74 10.28
CA GLU A 189 -7.99 10.19 10.93
C GLU A 189 -8.32 8.83 10.30
N VAL A 190 -7.45 7.83 10.48
CA VAL A 190 -7.75 6.46 10.07
C VAL A 190 -8.95 5.99 10.89
N ASP A 191 -10.03 5.60 10.21
CA ASP A 191 -11.18 5.01 10.88
C ASP A 191 -10.72 3.91 11.84
N GLN A 192 -11.23 3.95 13.07
CA GLN A 192 -10.73 3.07 14.11
C GLN A 192 -10.97 1.60 13.73
N LYS A 193 -12.01 1.24 12.97
CA LYS A 193 -12.20 -0.16 12.54
C LYS A 193 -11.13 -0.59 11.54
N THR A 194 -10.71 0.28 10.64
CA THR A 194 -9.57 0.05 9.73
C THR A 194 -8.29 -0.24 10.50
N TYR A 195 -8.02 0.54 11.55
CA TYR A 195 -6.87 0.34 12.42
C TYR A 195 -6.84 -1.07 13.04
N TYR A 196 -7.90 -1.44 13.76
CA TYR A 196 -7.94 -2.73 14.47
C TYR A 196 -7.98 -3.92 13.52
N SER A 197 -8.61 -3.78 12.35
CA SER A 197 -8.63 -4.84 11.33
C SER A 197 -7.23 -5.04 10.72
N THR A 198 -6.52 -3.95 10.43
CA THR A 198 -5.14 -3.99 9.95
C THR A 198 -4.21 -4.62 10.99
N LEU A 199 -4.37 -4.27 12.26
CA LEU A 199 -3.58 -4.85 13.36
C LEU A 199 -3.84 -6.35 13.51
N ALA A 200 -5.11 -6.77 13.48
CA ALA A 200 -5.49 -8.18 13.53
C ALA A 200 -4.90 -8.98 12.36
N TRP A 201 -4.99 -8.43 11.14
CA TRP A 201 -4.46 -9.06 9.93
C TRP A 201 -2.93 -9.19 9.98
N THR A 202 -2.23 -8.12 10.36
CA THR A 202 -0.77 -8.10 10.53
C THR A 202 -0.32 -9.17 11.54
N ALA A 203 -1.00 -9.25 12.68
CA ALA A 203 -0.72 -10.26 13.68
C ALA A 203 -0.94 -11.69 13.15
N ARG A 204 -2.03 -11.92 12.39
CA ARG A 204 -2.27 -13.22 11.76
C ARG A 204 -1.15 -13.63 10.83
N VAL A 205 -0.69 -12.71 9.97
CA VAL A 205 0.42 -12.97 9.05
C VAL A 205 1.67 -13.37 9.82
N LEU A 206 2.02 -12.64 10.88
CA LEU A 206 3.21 -12.94 11.68
C LEU A 206 3.12 -14.26 12.45
N ILE A 207 1.93 -14.64 12.92
CA ILE A 207 1.69 -15.98 13.53
C ILE A 207 1.98 -17.08 12.50
N ARG A 208 1.39 -16.99 11.31
CA ARG A 208 1.60 -17.97 10.23
C ARG A 208 3.04 -17.98 9.73
N ALA A 209 3.70 -16.82 9.71
CA ALA A 209 5.10 -16.69 9.34
C ALA A 209 6.00 -17.39 10.34
N LYS A 210 5.73 -17.26 11.65
CA LYS A 210 6.46 -17.98 12.71
C LYS A 210 6.36 -19.49 12.55
N GLU A 211 5.16 -20.02 12.27
CA GLU A 211 4.94 -21.45 11.99
C GLU A 211 5.74 -21.91 10.76
N SER A 212 5.75 -21.11 9.69
CA SER A 212 6.47 -21.42 8.45
C SER A 212 7.99 -21.32 8.61
N ALA A 213 8.48 -20.36 9.42
CA ALA A 213 9.89 -20.11 9.64
C ALA A 213 10.58 -21.19 10.49
N ILE A 214 9.83 -21.96 11.29
CA ILE A 214 10.39 -23.09 12.07
C ILE A 214 11.15 -24.08 11.18
N ASN A 215 10.70 -24.23 9.92
CA ASN A 215 11.28 -25.15 8.96
C ASN A 215 12.21 -24.48 7.93
N GLN A 216 12.55 -23.19 8.10
CA GLN A 216 13.47 -22.50 7.20
C GLN A 216 14.92 -22.58 7.72
N PRO A 217 15.83 -23.25 7.00
CA PRO A 217 17.23 -23.38 7.44
C PRO A 217 18.10 -22.16 7.11
N VAL A 218 17.60 -21.22 6.30
CA VAL A 218 18.39 -20.12 5.75
C VAL A 218 18.15 -18.82 6.53
N LYS A 219 19.21 -18.28 7.11
CA LYS A 219 19.19 -16.94 7.73
C LYS A 219 19.16 -15.87 6.64
N PHE A 220 18.27 -14.89 6.80
CA PHE A 220 18.20 -13.72 5.93
C PHE A 220 19.52 -12.92 5.96
N ASP A 221 19.95 -12.52 4.78
CA ASP A 221 21.13 -11.68 4.56
C ASP A 221 20.76 -10.58 3.56
N PRO A 222 20.56 -9.32 4.01
CA PRO A 222 20.18 -8.20 3.15
C PRO A 222 21.15 -7.97 2.00
N SER A 223 22.44 -8.32 2.15
CA SER A 223 23.47 -8.12 1.12
C SER A 223 23.27 -9.01 -0.11
N LYS A 224 22.51 -10.10 0.04
CA LYS A 224 22.16 -11.01 -1.07
C LYS A 224 21.02 -10.49 -1.92
N ILE A 225 20.25 -9.52 -1.43
CA ILE A 225 19.21 -8.88 -2.23
C ILE A 225 19.87 -7.83 -3.13
N THR A 226 19.76 -8.06 -4.44
CA THR A 226 20.41 -7.26 -5.48
C THR A 226 19.38 -6.88 -6.56
N PRO A 227 19.62 -5.84 -7.37
CA PRO A 227 18.79 -5.53 -8.53
C PRO A 227 18.62 -6.74 -9.47
N GLU A 228 19.66 -7.55 -9.63
CA GLU A 228 19.65 -8.77 -10.43
C GLU A 228 18.67 -9.81 -9.86
N LEU A 229 18.71 -10.03 -8.55
CA LEU A 229 17.77 -10.93 -7.87
C LEU A 229 16.32 -10.48 -8.04
N LEU A 230 16.04 -9.17 -7.92
CA LEU A 230 14.69 -8.63 -8.13
C LEU A 230 14.21 -8.83 -9.57
N ARG A 231 15.12 -8.73 -10.56
CA ARG A 231 14.81 -9.05 -11.95
C ARG A 231 14.55 -10.55 -12.14
N ASP A 232 15.31 -11.42 -11.50
CA ASP A 232 15.07 -12.87 -11.56
C ASP A 232 13.76 -13.26 -10.89
N LEU A 233 13.41 -12.61 -9.77
CA LEU A 233 12.09 -12.72 -9.15
C LEU A 233 10.98 -12.24 -10.09
N ALA A 234 11.16 -11.09 -10.75
CA ALA A 234 10.22 -10.58 -11.73
C ALA A 234 9.98 -11.54 -12.90
N ARG A 235 11.03 -12.23 -13.37
CA ARG A 235 10.96 -13.20 -14.47
C ARG A 235 10.15 -14.44 -14.16
N LEU A 236 9.99 -14.79 -12.89
CA LEU A 236 9.08 -15.87 -12.50
C LEU A 236 7.63 -15.60 -12.92
N SER A 237 7.26 -14.33 -13.17
CA SER A 237 5.96 -13.97 -13.74
C SER A 237 5.67 -14.61 -15.09
N TRP A 238 6.70 -14.97 -15.86
CA TRP A 238 6.55 -15.67 -17.12
C TRP A 238 5.86 -17.03 -16.98
N LEU A 239 5.99 -17.66 -15.81
CA LEU A 239 5.51 -19.01 -15.55
C LEU A 239 4.07 -18.98 -15.02
N SER A 240 3.26 -19.94 -15.46
CA SER A 240 1.85 -20.05 -15.03
C SER A 240 1.70 -20.31 -13.53
N ASP A 241 2.67 -20.99 -12.90
CA ASP A 241 2.75 -21.21 -11.46
C ASP A 241 3.74 -20.26 -10.76
N GLY A 242 4.15 -19.19 -11.46
CA GLY A 242 5.08 -18.17 -11.02
C GLY A 242 4.80 -17.62 -9.61
N PRO A 243 3.56 -17.27 -9.23
CA PRO A 243 3.24 -16.81 -7.88
C PRO A 243 3.67 -17.77 -6.76
N ARG A 244 3.50 -19.09 -6.96
CA ARG A 244 3.96 -20.11 -6.01
C ARG A 244 5.49 -20.22 -6.00
N LEU A 245 6.10 -20.23 -7.18
CA LEU A 245 7.55 -20.30 -7.33
C LEU A 245 8.25 -19.08 -6.73
N ALA A 246 7.62 -17.90 -6.75
CA ALA A 246 8.15 -16.69 -6.13
C ALA A 246 8.28 -16.82 -4.61
N ILE A 247 7.29 -17.46 -3.96
CA ILE A 247 7.36 -17.77 -2.52
C ILE A 247 8.54 -18.70 -2.24
N GLU A 248 8.69 -19.77 -3.02
CA GLU A 248 9.80 -20.71 -2.88
C GLU A 248 11.16 -20.06 -3.17
N PHE A 249 11.21 -19.16 -4.15
CA PHE A 249 12.40 -18.39 -4.48
C PHE A 249 12.83 -17.50 -3.31
N LEU A 250 11.90 -16.72 -2.75
CA LEU A 250 12.16 -15.82 -1.61
C LEU A 250 12.54 -16.59 -0.34
N ALA A 251 11.97 -17.78 -0.13
CA ALA A 251 12.33 -18.66 0.99
C ALA A 251 13.82 -19.07 0.95
N LYS A 252 14.44 -19.21 -0.24
CA LYS A 252 15.88 -19.50 -0.37
C LYS A 252 16.77 -18.36 0.14
N TYR A 253 16.21 -17.16 0.27
CA TYR A 253 16.90 -15.98 0.81
C TYR A 253 16.50 -15.68 2.26
N GLY A 254 15.71 -16.54 2.91
CA GLY A 254 15.25 -16.34 4.28
C GLY A 254 14.11 -15.33 4.41
N ILE A 255 13.37 -15.05 3.33
CA ILE A 255 12.17 -14.23 3.33
C ILE A 255 10.94 -15.14 3.36
N VAL A 256 10.07 -14.94 4.35
CA VAL A 256 8.80 -15.68 4.46
C VAL A 256 7.71 -14.88 3.74
N VAL A 257 6.96 -15.52 2.85
CA VAL A 257 5.81 -14.89 2.20
C VAL A 257 4.53 -15.59 2.65
N ILE A 258 3.58 -14.83 3.18
CA ILE A 258 2.28 -15.32 3.64
C ILE A 258 1.19 -14.67 2.82
N VAL A 259 0.37 -15.50 2.19
CA VAL A 259 -0.89 -15.08 1.58
C VAL A 259 -2.01 -15.24 2.61
N GLU A 260 -2.58 -14.12 3.05
CA GLU A 260 -3.68 -14.05 4.00
C GLU A 260 -4.74 -13.07 3.48
N PRO A 261 -5.95 -13.53 3.11
CA PRO A 261 -6.99 -12.64 2.59
C PRO A 261 -7.30 -11.49 3.54
N ARG A 262 -7.57 -10.31 3.00
CA ARG A 262 -7.87 -9.13 3.83
C ARG A 262 -9.02 -9.39 4.81
N LEU A 263 -8.98 -8.73 5.95
CA LEU A 263 -10.15 -8.54 6.78
C LEU A 263 -11.01 -7.39 6.23
N PRO A 264 -12.32 -7.35 6.50
CA PRO A 264 -13.15 -6.18 6.23
C PRO A 264 -12.48 -4.90 6.77
N ASN A 265 -12.67 -3.78 6.08
CA ASN A 265 -12.08 -2.47 6.43
C ASN A 265 -10.54 -2.39 6.40
N THR A 266 -9.82 -3.43 6.01
CA THR A 266 -8.36 -3.35 5.87
C THR A 266 -7.98 -2.67 4.55
N LEU A 267 -7.14 -1.64 4.59
CA LEU A 267 -6.76 -0.82 3.42
C LEU A 267 -5.40 -1.18 2.81
N LEU A 268 -4.92 -2.41 2.99
CA LEU A 268 -3.61 -2.84 2.49
C LEU A 268 -3.71 -3.95 1.45
N ASP A 269 -2.82 -3.88 0.45
CA ASP A 269 -2.64 -4.92 -0.56
C ASP A 269 -1.51 -5.89 -0.17
N GLY A 270 -0.50 -5.37 0.54
CA GLY A 270 0.59 -6.12 1.12
C GLY A 270 1.19 -5.41 2.33
N ALA A 271 2.14 -6.07 2.99
CA ALA A 271 2.94 -5.47 4.04
C ALA A 271 4.29 -6.19 4.20
N ALA A 272 5.36 -5.43 4.33
CA ALA A 272 6.67 -5.89 4.75
C ALA A 272 6.86 -5.74 6.27
N MET A 273 7.28 -6.82 6.93
CA MET A 273 7.36 -6.90 8.40
C MET A 273 8.58 -7.70 8.86
N LEU A 274 8.90 -7.63 10.16
CA LEU A 274 9.85 -8.52 10.82
C LEU A 274 9.15 -9.31 11.92
N THR A 275 9.54 -10.58 12.06
CA THR A 275 9.21 -11.34 13.27
C THR A 275 10.04 -10.87 14.47
N GLU A 276 9.66 -11.29 15.67
CA GLU A 276 10.41 -11.04 16.92
C GLU A 276 11.89 -11.48 16.86
N ASN A 277 12.20 -12.45 15.99
CA ASN A 277 13.54 -13.00 15.77
C ASN A 277 14.28 -12.36 14.57
N GLY A 278 13.72 -11.31 13.97
CA GLY A 278 14.33 -10.61 12.84
C GLY A 278 14.21 -11.32 11.49
N VAL A 279 13.32 -12.32 11.36
CA VAL A 279 13.00 -12.93 10.06
C VAL A 279 12.10 -11.99 9.27
N PRO A 280 12.44 -11.59 8.03
CA PRO A 280 11.60 -10.75 7.19
C PRO A 280 10.41 -11.51 6.64
N VAL A 281 9.26 -10.84 6.64
CA VAL A 281 7.97 -11.39 6.24
C VAL A 281 7.30 -10.45 5.24
N VAL A 282 6.83 -10.98 4.12
CA VAL A 282 5.88 -10.33 3.22
C VAL A 282 4.49 -10.91 3.47
N GLY A 283 3.53 -10.08 3.82
CA GLY A 283 2.11 -10.41 3.81
C GLY A 283 1.47 -9.94 2.51
N LEU A 284 0.63 -10.75 1.88
CA LEU A 284 -0.14 -10.39 0.69
C LEU A 284 -1.63 -10.66 0.91
N THR A 285 -2.49 -9.69 0.62
CA THR A 285 -3.95 -9.86 0.76
C THR A 285 -4.61 -10.48 -0.45
N LEU A 286 -4.00 -10.30 -1.63
CA LEU A 286 -4.60 -10.61 -2.93
C LEU A 286 -6.01 -10.02 -3.08
N ARG A 287 -6.21 -8.79 -2.56
CA ARG A 287 -7.47 -8.02 -2.71
C ARG A 287 -7.90 -8.02 -4.18
N TYR A 288 -6.97 -7.72 -5.06
CA TYR A 288 -7.14 -7.80 -6.51
C TYR A 288 -6.50 -9.10 -7.04
N ASP A 289 -7.32 -10.02 -7.55
CA ASP A 289 -6.85 -11.26 -8.15
C ASP A 289 -6.42 -11.04 -9.61
N ARG A 290 -5.37 -10.22 -9.79
CA ARG A 290 -4.75 -9.91 -11.09
C ARG A 290 -3.26 -10.17 -11.03
N ILE A 291 -2.70 -10.60 -12.16
CA ILE A 291 -1.28 -10.96 -12.27
C ILE A 291 -0.40 -9.73 -12.03
N ASP A 292 -0.73 -8.60 -12.66
CA ASP A 292 0.05 -7.36 -12.54
C ASP A 292 0.07 -6.82 -11.11
N TYR A 293 -1.08 -6.82 -10.43
CA TYR A 293 -1.19 -6.42 -9.03
C TYR A 293 -0.36 -7.31 -8.11
N PHE A 294 -0.50 -8.64 -8.23
CA PHE A 294 0.26 -9.58 -7.42
C PHE A 294 1.77 -9.33 -7.51
N TRP A 295 2.29 -9.28 -8.74
CA TRP A 295 3.73 -9.12 -8.96
C TRP A 295 4.22 -7.75 -8.49
N PHE A 296 3.47 -6.68 -8.76
CA PHE A 296 3.83 -5.35 -8.32
C PHE A 296 3.87 -5.24 -6.80
N THR A 297 2.82 -5.69 -6.11
CA THR A 297 2.76 -5.70 -4.64
C THR A 297 3.90 -6.55 -4.06
N LEU A 298 4.13 -7.75 -4.57
CA LEU A 298 5.20 -8.61 -4.06
C LEU A 298 6.59 -7.94 -4.17
N LEU A 299 6.93 -7.39 -5.35
CA LEU A 299 8.23 -6.73 -5.53
C LEU A 299 8.35 -5.44 -4.71
N HIS A 300 7.24 -4.72 -4.52
CA HIS A 300 7.16 -3.54 -3.66
C HIS A 300 7.49 -3.89 -2.22
N GLU A 301 6.87 -4.91 -1.65
CA GLU A 301 7.17 -5.34 -0.28
C GLU A 301 8.60 -5.87 -0.14
N VAL A 302 9.13 -6.58 -1.15
CA VAL A 302 10.53 -7.03 -1.14
C VAL A 302 11.49 -5.84 -1.22
N ALA A 303 11.15 -4.77 -1.94
CA ALA A 303 11.95 -3.54 -1.94
C ALA A 303 11.97 -2.88 -0.55
N HIS A 304 10.86 -2.90 0.19
CA HIS A 304 10.84 -2.48 1.60
C HIS A 304 11.73 -3.35 2.48
N ILE A 305 11.70 -4.68 2.32
CA ILE A 305 12.63 -5.60 2.99
C ILE A 305 14.08 -5.23 2.73
N TRP A 306 14.41 -4.91 1.48
CA TRP A 306 15.78 -4.64 1.08
C TRP A 306 16.30 -3.28 1.57
N ARG A 307 15.48 -2.23 1.48
CA ARG A 307 15.95 -0.84 1.64
C ARG A 307 15.54 -0.19 2.95
N HIS A 308 14.41 -0.61 3.50
CA HIS A 308 13.72 0.14 4.55
C HIS A 308 13.62 -0.66 5.87
N LEU A 309 13.88 -1.97 5.83
CA LEU A 309 13.83 -2.85 7.00
C LEU A 309 15.22 -3.06 7.62
N ASN A 310 15.56 -2.28 8.66
CA ASN A 310 16.84 -2.36 9.36
C ASN A 310 16.68 -2.76 10.85
N SER A 311 17.35 -3.87 11.23
CA SER A 311 17.65 -4.34 12.60
C SER A 311 16.51 -4.65 13.59
N SER A 312 16.75 -5.68 14.42
CA SER A 312 15.81 -6.30 15.37
C SER A 312 15.42 -5.45 16.60
N ASP A 313 15.94 -4.24 16.71
CA ASP A 313 15.46 -3.27 17.71
C ASP A 313 14.35 -2.36 17.16
N ASP A 314 14.12 -2.44 15.84
CA ASP A 314 13.10 -1.70 15.09
C ASP A 314 11.92 -2.60 14.65
N ILE A 315 11.76 -3.77 15.29
CA ILE A 315 10.88 -4.88 14.82
C ILE A 315 9.40 -4.50 14.62
N PHE A 316 8.94 -3.35 15.10
CA PHE A 316 7.59 -2.82 14.81
C PHE A 316 7.58 -1.32 14.56
N ILE A 317 8.69 -0.79 14.10
CA ILE A 317 8.97 0.64 14.09
C ILE A 317 9.17 1.00 12.63
N ASP A 318 8.18 1.68 12.05
CA ASP A 318 8.49 2.78 11.15
C ASP A 318 9.45 3.68 11.93
N ARG A 319 10.75 3.41 11.85
CA ARG A 319 11.75 4.43 12.15
C ARG A 319 11.54 5.41 11.02
N ILE A 320 10.77 6.44 11.30
CA ILE A 320 11.25 7.81 11.32
C ILE A 320 10.09 8.65 11.84
N GLU A 321 10.39 9.47 12.84
CA GLU A 321 9.52 10.50 13.44
C GLU A 321 9.17 11.63 12.44
N ASN A 322 9.10 11.33 11.14
CA ASN A 322 8.84 12.29 10.07
C ASN A 322 8.14 11.62 8.86
N ILE A 323 6.96 12.15 8.50
CA ILE A 323 6.14 11.73 7.34
C ILE A 323 6.97 11.72 6.05
N ASP A 324 7.90 12.67 5.90
CA ASP A 324 8.80 12.80 4.76
C ASP A 324 9.56 11.50 4.42
N SER A 325 10.02 10.79 5.44
CA SER A 325 10.84 9.59 5.22
C SER A 325 10.00 8.40 4.78
N LYS A 326 8.75 8.31 5.22
CA LYS A 326 7.79 7.30 4.74
C LYS A 326 7.47 7.55 3.27
N VAL A 327 7.14 8.79 2.89
CA VAL A 327 6.87 9.15 1.49
C VAL A 327 8.06 8.85 0.58
N MET A 328 9.29 9.11 1.04
CA MET A 328 10.50 8.81 0.28
C MET A 328 10.73 7.30 0.12
N ALA A 329 10.53 6.52 1.19
CA ALA A 329 10.60 5.05 1.15
C ALA A 329 9.59 4.46 0.15
N GLU A 330 8.33 4.92 0.19
CA GLU A 330 7.28 4.50 -0.76
C GLU A 330 7.64 4.83 -2.21
N LYS A 331 8.15 6.04 -2.48
CA LYS A 331 8.62 6.44 -3.81
C LYS A 331 9.79 5.57 -4.28
N GLU A 332 10.73 5.27 -3.40
CA GLU A 332 11.87 4.40 -3.70
C GLU A 332 11.43 2.96 -3.99
N ALA A 333 10.58 2.36 -3.16
CA ALA A 333 10.07 1.01 -3.35
C ALA A 333 9.27 0.88 -4.66
N ASN A 334 8.42 1.85 -4.96
CA ASN A 334 7.69 1.92 -6.23
C ASN A 334 8.63 1.99 -7.43
N ARG A 335 9.69 2.82 -7.36
CA ARG A 335 10.69 2.92 -8.43
C ARG A 335 11.43 1.59 -8.62
N ILE A 336 11.95 1.00 -7.53
CA ILE A 336 12.69 -0.27 -7.56
C ILE A 336 11.83 -1.36 -8.21
N SER A 337 10.55 -1.46 -7.82
CA SER A 337 9.63 -2.46 -8.36
C SER A 337 9.42 -2.29 -9.86
N ARG A 338 9.08 -1.07 -10.32
CA ARG A 338 8.87 -0.78 -11.75
C ARG A 338 10.11 -1.07 -12.60
N ASP A 339 11.28 -0.66 -12.12
CA ASP A 339 12.54 -0.82 -12.84
C ASP A 339 13.05 -2.27 -12.80
N SER A 340 12.62 -3.08 -11.83
CA SER A 340 12.89 -4.52 -11.78
C SER A 340 12.10 -5.30 -12.84
N PHE A 341 10.89 -4.84 -13.19
CA PHE A 341 10.14 -5.42 -14.30
C PHE A 341 10.63 -4.92 -15.65
N ILE A 342 10.61 -3.60 -15.83
CA ILE A 342 10.91 -2.95 -17.11
C ILE A 342 11.84 -1.78 -16.81
N PRO A 343 13.14 -1.89 -17.11
CA PRO A 343 14.09 -0.80 -16.90
C PRO A 343 13.60 0.49 -17.57
N ARG A 344 13.63 1.63 -16.86
CA ARG A 344 13.13 2.93 -17.37
C ARG A 344 13.66 3.29 -18.77
N GLY A 345 14.92 2.99 -19.05
CA GLY A 345 15.54 3.23 -20.36
C GLY A 345 14.90 2.41 -21.48
N ILE A 346 14.47 1.18 -21.20
CA ILE A 346 13.75 0.32 -22.15
C ILE A 346 12.31 0.82 -22.28
N TRP A 347 11.63 1.08 -21.15
CA TRP A 347 10.20 1.41 -21.13
C TRP A 347 9.84 2.58 -22.05
N LYS A 348 10.51 3.74 -21.89
CA LYS A 348 10.16 4.94 -22.65
C LYS A 348 10.48 4.87 -24.14
N ARG A 349 11.26 3.86 -24.57
CA ARG A 349 11.61 3.62 -25.97
C ARG A 349 10.91 2.42 -26.58
N SER A 350 10.16 1.65 -25.78
CA SER A 350 9.51 0.44 -26.26
C SER A 350 8.33 0.79 -27.17
N SER A 351 8.09 -0.05 -28.17
CA SER A 351 6.88 0.03 -28.99
C SER A 351 5.62 -0.16 -28.15
N ALA A 352 5.69 -0.95 -27.07
CA ALA A 352 4.59 -1.14 -26.13
C ALA A 352 4.15 0.17 -25.43
N PHE A 353 5.06 1.12 -25.21
CA PHE A 353 4.74 2.45 -24.66
C PHE A 353 4.39 3.45 -25.76
N LEU A 354 5.17 3.51 -26.85
CA LEU A 354 5.04 4.53 -27.90
C LEU A 354 3.84 4.29 -28.82
N SER A 355 3.53 3.03 -29.13
CA SER A 355 2.44 2.62 -30.01
C SER A 355 1.80 1.32 -29.50
N PRO A 356 1.04 1.39 -28.38
CA PRO A 356 0.59 0.18 -27.70
C PRO A 356 -0.38 -0.65 -28.56
N THR A 357 0.02 -1.86 -28.91
CA THR A 357 -0.81 -2.92 -29.53
C THR A 357 -0.59 -4.23 -28.78
N LYS A 358 -1.46 -5.22 -29.00
CA LYS A 358 -1.32 -6.54 -28.34
C LYS A 358 0.01 -7.20 -28.69
N GLU A 359 0.42 -7.06 -29.95
CA GLU A 359 1.67 -7.59 -30.48
C GLU A 359 2.89 -6.90 -29.85
N ASN A 360 2.88 -5.56 -29.75
CA ASN A 360 3.96 -4.81 -29.13
C ASN A 360 4.08 -5.08 -27.62
N ILE A 361 2.94 -5.25 -26.94
CA ILE A 361 2.89 -5.62 -25.52
C ILE A 361 3.49 -7.02 -25.32
N GLN A 362 3.05 -7.99 -26.12
CA GLN A 362 3.57 -9.35 -26.06
C GLN A 362 5.06 -9.38 -26.39
N GLN A 363 5.50 -8.70 -27.44
CA GLN A 363 6.91 -8.64 -27.84
C GLN A 363 7.79 -8.12 -26.69
N LEU A 364 7.42 -7.02 -26.02
CA LEU A 364 8.20 -6.50 -24.90
C LEU A 364 8.22 -7.48 -23.71
N ALA A 365 7.10 -8.14 -23.46
CA ALA A 365 6.98 -9.15 -22.42
C ALA A 365 7.94 -10.32 -22.70
N ASP A 366 7.94 -10.85 -23.94
CA ASP A 366 8.82 -11.91 -24.43
C ASP A 366 10.29 -11.53 -24.28
N GLU A 367 10.68 -10.33 -24.76
CA GLU A 367 12.06 -9.84 -24.68
C GLU A 367 12.57 -9.78 -23.23
N LEU A 368 11.72 -9.33 -22.30
CA LEU A 368 12.07 -9.18 -20.89
C LEU A 368 11.84 -10.45 -20.05
N HIS A 369 11.19 -11.46 -20.64
CA HIS A 369 10.78 -12.69 -19.97
C HIS A 369 9.91 -12.40 -18.73
N ILE A 370 8.90 -11.53 -18.88
CA ILE A 370 7.91 -11.20 -17.84
C ILE A 370 6.48 -11.38 -18.36
N HIS A 371 5.49 -11.61 -17.51
CA HIS A 371 4.11 -11.74 -17.97
C HIS A 371 3.61 -10.46 -18.68
N PRO A 372 2.88 -10.55 -19.82
CA PRO A 372 2.35 -9.38 -20.51
C PRO A 372 1.40 -8.53 -19.64
N ALA A 373 0.73 -9.14 -18.65
CA ALA A 373 -0.04 -8.42 -17.63
C ALA A 373 0.75 -7.28 -16.98
N ILE A 374 2.04 -7.48 -16.69
CA ILE A 374 2.88 -6.48 -16.01
C ILE A 374 3.12 -5.27 -16.92
N VAL A 375 3.35 -5.52 -18.22
CA VAL A 375 3.47 -4.46 -19.23
C VAL A 375 2.17 -3.67 -19.31
N VAL A 376 1.03 -4.37 -19.37
CA VAL A 376 -0.30 -3.74 -19.39
C VAL A 376 -0.58 -2.96 -18.12
N GLY A 377 -0.32 -3.51 -16.94
CA GLY A 377 -0.55 -2.85 -15.67
C GLY A 377 0.24 -1.55 -15.55
N ARG A 378 1.51 -1.56 -15.97
CA ARG A 378 2.32 -0.32 -16.02
C ARG A 378 1.78 0.68 -17.04
N LEU A 379 1.38 0.22 -18.23
CA LEU A 379 0.79 1.08 -19.26
C LEU A 379 -0.48 1.75 -18.74
N GLN A 380 -1.43 0.97 -18.23
CA GLN A 380 -2.71 1.47 -17.67
C GLN A 380 -2.46 2.49 -16.57
N TYR A 381 -1.54 2.21 -15.64
CA TYR A 381 -1.20 3.12 -14.56
C TYR A 381 -0.58 4.43 -15.04
N GLU A 382 0.37 4.39 -16.00
CA GLU A 382 1.04 5.61 -16.50
C GLU A 382 0.17 6.44 -17.44
N THR A 383 -0.81 5.85 -18.13
CA THR A 383 -1.71 6.56 -19.06
C THR A 383 -3.09 6.87 -18.49
N GLY A 384 -3.47 6.25 -17.36
CA GLY A 384 -4.81 6.33 -16.78
C GLY A 384 -5.89 5.59 -17.58
N SER A 385 -5.51 4.68 -18.47
CA SER A 385 -6.43 3.97 -19.40
C SER A 385 -6.71 2.53 -18.96
N PHE A 386 -7.40 2.36 -17.83
CA PHE A 386 -7.62 1.06 -17.17
C PHE A 386 -8.55 0.10 -17.92
N GLU A 387 -9.20 0.56 -18.99
CA GLU A 387 -10.07 -0.19 -19.90
C GLU A 387 -9.31 -0.98 -20.96
N ARG A 388 -8.08 -0.57 -21.30
CA ARG A 388 -7.33 -1.14 -22.43
C ARG A 388 -6.62 -2.43 -22.07
N PHE A 389 -6.66 -3.41 -22.97
CA PHE A 389 -5.87 -4.66 -22.92
C PHE A 389 -6.14 -5.52 -21.67
N ARG A 390 -7.36 -5.46 -21.12
CA ARG A 390 -7.76 -6.17 -19.90
C ARG A 390 -7.61 -7.69 -19.99
N GLU A 391 -7.70 -8.26 -21.19
CA GLU A 391 -7.54 -9.69 -21.45
C GLU A 391 -6.17 -10.24 -21.01
N PHE A 392 -5.14 -9.40 -20.91
CA PHE A 392 -3.82 -9.82 -20.44
C PHE A 392 -3.69 -9.90 -18.93
N LEU A 393 -4.59 -9.26 -18.17
CA LEU A 393 -4.44 -9.08 -16.72
C LEU A 393 -4.62 -10.36 -15.91
N GLY A 394 -5.22 -11.40 -16.51
CA GLY A 394 -5.39 -12.71 -15.90
C GLY A 394 -6.26 -12.67 -14.65
N GLN A 395 -7.41 -11.98 -14.71
CA GLN A 395 -8.34 -11.90 -13.59
C GLN A 395 -8.73 -13.31 -13.09
N GLY A 396 -8.65 -13.55 -11.78
CA GLY A 396 -9.06 -14.83 -11.20
C GLY A 396 -7.98 -15.93 -11.26
N SER A 397 -6.75 -15.62 -11.69
CA SER A 397 -5.70 -16.62 -11.93
C SER A 397 -4.72 -16.80 -10.78
N VAL A 398 -4.41 -15.73 -10.03
CA VAL A 398 -3.36 -15.77 -9.00
C VAL A 398 -3.80 -16.57 -7.80
N ARG A 399 -5.04 -16.39 -7.33
CA ARG A 399 -5.57 -17.15 -6.18
C ARG A 399 -5.57 -18.66 -6.41
N LYS A 400 -5.70 -19.12 -7.66
CA LYS A 400 -5.63 -20.55 -8.02
C LYS A 400 -4.26 -21.17 -7.74
N CYS A 401 -3.20 -20.36 -7.67
CA CYS A 401 -1.86 -20.81 -7.29
C CYS A 401 -1.72 -21.12 -5.79
N PHE A 402 -2.71 -20.74 -4.98
CA PHE A 402 -2.69 -20.86 -3.51
C PHE A 402 -3.87 -21.69 -2.99
N SER A 403 -3.91 -22.97 -3.38
CA SER A 403 -4.99 -23.90 -3.03
C SER A 403 -5.18 -24.13 -1.52
N ASN A 404 -4.16 -23.85 -0.72
CA ASN A 404 -4.16 -23.94 0.73
C ASN A 404 -4.71 -22.68 1.43
N VAL A 405 -5.13 -21.66 0.69
CA VAL A 405 -5.69 -20.41 1.23
C VAL A 405 -7.18 -20.33 0.92
N SER A 406 -7.99 -20.10 1.95
CA SER A 406 -9.43 -19.88 1.79
C SER A 406 -9.70 -18.40 1.52
N PHE A 407 -10.00 -18.04 0.27
CA PHE A 407 -10.39 -16.68 -0.15
C PHE A 407 -11.90 -16.40 -0.02
N LYS A 408 -12.64 -17.29 0.66
CA LYS A 408 -14.09 -17.16 0.89
C LYS A 408 -14.42 -16.07 1.90
#